data_AF-A0A6G1JIU4-F1
#
_entry.id   AF-A0A6G1JIU4-F1
#
_cell.length_a   1.000
_cell.length_b   1.000
_cell.length_c   1.000
_cell.angle_alpha   90.00
_cell.angle_beta   90.00
_cell.angle_gamma   90.00
#
_symmetry.space_group_name_H-M   'P 1'
#
loop_
_entity.id
_entity.type
_entity.pdbx_description
1 polymer ?
#
loop_
_entity_poly.entity_id
_entity_poly.type
_entity_poly.pdbx_seq_one_letter_code
_entity_poly.pdbx_strand_id
1 'polypeptide(L)'
;MPHYEIFHSTPLTPNQCRQLAEAITTLHCTTFSVPSAFVNITFHHSDRGYTRITFVGGKEVRSLCRLRCCSFAQCTFRDDPISMR
;
A
#
# COMPACT_ATOMS: atom_id res chain seq x y z
N MET A 1 7.20 8.86 -11.31
CA MET A 1 7.04 7.39 -11.27
C MET A 1 6.31 7.04 -9.99
N PRO A 2 5.23 6.23 -10.04
CA PRO A 2 4.44 5.90 -8.87
C PRO A 2 5.24 5.08 -7.85
N HIS A 3 5.27 5.55 -6.61
CA HIS A 3 5.94 4.87 -5.51
C HIS A 3 4.93 4.45 -4.44
N TYR A 4 4.87 3.16 -4.13
CA TYR A 4 4.00 2.59 -3.11
C TYR A 4 4.83 2.21 -1.88
N GLU A 5 4.51 2.80 -0.74
CA GLU A 5 5.08 2.47 0.55
C GLU A 5 4.07 1.68 1.39
N ILE A 6 4.45 0.48 1.79
CA ILE A 6 3.59 -0.47 2.50
C ILE A 6 4.11 -0.60 3.92
N PHE A 7 3.40 0.00 4.88
CA PHE A 7 3.73 -0.10 6.29
C PHE A 7 2.94 -1.23 6.92
N HIS A 8 3.62 -2.25 7.44
CA HIS A 8 2.97 -3.43 8.03
C HIS A 8 3.57 -3.78 9.40
N SER A 9 2.72 -4.04 10.39
CA SER A 9 3.17 -4.49 11.72
C SER A 9 3.29 -6.01 11.85
N THR A 10 2.64 -6.77 10.95
CA THR A 10 2.72 -8.23 10.92
C THR A 10 3.96 -8.67 10.18
N PRO A 11 4.72 -9.67 10.66
CA PRO A 11 5.82 -10.22 9.88
C PRO A 11 5.24 -10.85 8.60
N LEU A 12 5.63 -10.31 7.45
CA LEU A 12 5.27 -10.85 6.15
C LEU A 12 6.42 -11.73 5.66
N THR A 13 6.09 -12.89 5.14
CA THR A 13 7.05 -13.75 4.47
C THR A 13 7.45 -13.16 3.11
N PRO A 14 8.64 -13.48 2.57
CA PRO A 14 9.05 -13.00 1.25
C PRO A 14 8.07 -13.36 0.13
N ASN A 15 7.42 -14.54 0.23
CA ASN A 15 6.38 -14.94 -0.72
C ASN A 15 5.14 -14.03 -0.65
N GLN A 16 4.70 -13.67 0.56
CA GLN A 16 3.57 -12.74 0.73
C GLN A 16 3.90 -11.34 0.20
N CYS A 17 5.11 -10.84 0.46
CA CYS A 17 5.54 -9.56 -0.11
C CYS A 17 5.53 -9.60 -1.64
N ARG A 18 5.98 -10.70 -2.26
CA ARG A 18 5.96 -10.84 -3.73
C ARG A 18 4.53 -10.86 -4.28
N GLN A 19 3.65 -11.67 -3.71
CA GLN A 19 2.25 -11.75 -4.12
C GLN A 19 1.55 -10.39 -3.97
N LEU A 20 1.84 -9.66 -2.90
CA LEU A 20 1.23 -8.36 -2.64
C LEU A 20 1.78 -7.28 -3.60
N ALA A 21 3.08 -7.31 -3.90
CA ALA A 21 3.69 -6.43 -4.89
C ALA A 21 3.13 -6.68 -6.30
N GLU A 22 2.96 -7.94 -6.69
CA GLU A 22 2.37 -8.33 -7.97
C GLU A 22 0.90 -7.89 -8.08
N ALA A 23 0.12 -8.11 -7.04
CA ALA A 23 -1.29 -7.68 -7.00
C ALA A 23 -1.43 -6.15 -7.14
N ILE A 24 -0.62 -5.36 -6.42
CA ILE A 24 -0.63 -3.89 -6.53
C ILE A 24 -0.20 -3.44 -7.92
N THR A 25 0.83 -4.06 -8.49
CA THR A 25 1.32 -3.72 -9.82
C THR A 25 0.25 -4.00 -10.87
N THR A 26 -0.39 -5.18 -10.82
CA THR A 26 -1.52 -5.53 -11.71
C THR A 26 -2.69 -4.55 -11.54
N LEU A 27 -3.05 -4.21 -10.30
CA LEU A 27 -4.12 -3.24 -10.03
C LEU A 27 -3.79 -1.85 -10.59
N HIS A 28 -2.55 -1.40 -10.45
CA HIS A 28 -2.10 -0.12 -11.00
C HIS A 28 -2.10 -0.13 -12.54
N CYS A 29 -1.56 -1.17 -13.16
CA CYS A 29 -1.53 -1.32 -14.61
C CYS A 29 -2.94 -1.40 -15.21
N THR A 30 -3.87 -2.11 -14.56
CA THR A 30 -5.27 -2.22 -15.00
C THR A 30 -6.02 -0.90 -14.86
N THR A 31 -5.79 -0.15 -13.76
CA THR A 31 -6.50 1.10 -13.50
C THR A 31 -5.98 2.26 -14.36
N PHE A 32 -4.67 2.33 -14.57
CA PHE A 32 -4.01 3.49 -15.19
C PHE A 32 -3.37 3.21 -16.56
N SER A 33 -3.49 1.98 -17.07
CA SER A 33 -2.96 1.55 -18.38
C SER A 33 -1.47 1.90 -18.58
N VAL A 34 -0.68 1.88 -17.50
CA VAL A 34 0.76 2.16 -17.50
C VAL A 34 1.58 0.88 -17.44
N PRO A 35 2.80 0.85 -18.01
CA PRO A 35 3.70 -0.30 -17.93
C PRO A 35 4.12 -0.61 -16.48
N SER A 36 4.17 -1.91 -16.15
CA SER A 36 4.53 -2.40 -14.81
C SER A 36 5.93 -2.00 -14.34
N ALA A 37 6.85 -1.76 -15.28
CA ALA A 37 8.22 -1.35 -15.00
C ALA A 37 8.35 -0.02 -14.23
N PHE A 38 7.28 0.79 -14.17
CA PHE A 38 7.29 2.08 -13.48
C PHE A 38 6.76 2.03 -12.04
N VAL A 39 6.27 0.88 -11.59
CA VAL A 39 5.70 0.71 -10.24
C VAL A 39 6.79 0.28 -9.26
N ASN A 40 7.21 1.19 -8.38
CA ASN A 40 8.13 0.85 -7.29
C ASN A 40 7.36 0.61 -6.00
N ILE A 41 7.66 -0.50 -5.32
CA ILE A 41 6.98 -0.92 -4.08
C ILE A 41 8.03 -1.17 -2.99
N THR A 42 7.89 -0.48 -1.86
CA THR A 42 8.75 -0.62 -0.69
C THR A 42 7.94 -1.12 0.50
N PHE A 43 8.45 -2.17 1.16
CA PHE A 43 7.85 -2.70 2.39
C PHE A 43 8.60 -2.16 3.61
N HIS A 44 7.86 -1.58 4.54
CA HIS A 44 8.33 -1.10 5.82
C HIS A 44 7.73 -1.95 6.93
N HIS A 45 8.52 -2.88 7.45
CA HIS A 45 8.14 -3.66 8.61
C HIS A 45 8.27 -2.81 9.87
N SER A 46 7.16 -2.68 10.61
CA SER A 46 7.14 -2.08 11.94
C SER A 46 7.22 -3.21 12.95
N ASP A 47 8.40 -3.44 13.52
CA ASP A 47 8.59 -4.44 14.55
C ASP A 47 7.71 -4.11 15.77
N ARG A 48 7.18 -5.13 16.46
CA ARG A 48 6.18 -4.95 17.54
C ARG A 48 6.70 -4.11 18.72
N GLY A 49 8.00 -3.89 18.82
CA GLY A 49 8.62 -2.97 19.78
C GLY A 49 8.55 -1.49 19.40
N TYR A 50 8.46 -1.15 18.11
CA TYR A 50 8.33 0.21 17.62
C TYR A 50 6.86 0.51 17.31
N THR A 51 6.13 0.95 18.33
CA THR A 51 4.76 1.42 18.17
C THR A 51 4.78 2.70 17.35
N ARG A 52 4.43 2.61 16.06
CA ARG A 52 4.32 3.79 15.20
C ARG A 52 3.06 4.57 15.57
N ILE A 53 3.22 5.60 16.40
CA ILE A 53 2.14 6.49 16.80
C ILE A 53 1.68 7.26 15.55
N THR A 54 0.50 6.91 15.05
CA THR A 54 -0.07 7.54 13.85
C THR A 54 -1.26 8.38 14.27
N PHE A 55 -1.24 9.66 13.93
CA PHE A 55 -2.37 10.56 14.14
C PHE A 55 -3.13 10.75 12.83
N VAL A 56 -4.46 10.65 12.86
CA VAL A 56 -5.35 10.96 11.75
C VAL A 56 -6.39 11.95 12.26
N GLY A 57 -6.42 13.16 11.69
CA GLY A 57 -7.32 14.23 12.16
C GLY A 57 -7.09 14.61 13.62
N GLY A 58 -5.85 14.51 14.13
CA GLY A 58 -5.49 14.81 15.52
C GLY A 58 -5.80 13.70 16.53
N LYS A 59 -6.37 12.57 16.10
CA LYS A 59 -6.62 11.41 16.98
C LYS A 59 -5.60 10.31 16.72
N GLU A 60 -5.10 9.69 17.80
CA GLU A 60 -4.23 8.53 17.68
C GLU A 60 -5.02 7.34 17.10
N VAL A 61 -4.51 6.76 16.02
CA VAL A 61 -5.07 5.60 15.36
C VAL A 61 -4.05 4.48 15.40
N ARG A 62 -4.43 3.35 15.98
CA ARG A 62 -3.68 2.09 15.88
C ARG A 62 -4.01 1.41 14.56
N SER A 63 -3.27 1.76 13.51
CA SER A 63 -3.36 1.08 12.22
C SER A 63 -2.32 -0.04 12.14
N LEU A 64 -2.78 -1.28 11.93
CA LEU A 64 -1.92 -2.47 11.78
C LEU A 64 -1.26 -2.55 10.39
N CYS A 65 -1.87 -1.94 9.36
CA CYS A 65 -1.34 -1.89 8.01
C CYS A 65 -1.77 -0.59 7.33
N ARG A 66 -0.84 0.12 6.70
CA ARG A 66 -1.12 1.35 5.96
C ARG A 66 -0.41 1.33 4.62
N LEU A 67 -1.19 1.44 3.56
CA LEU A 67 -0.71 1.60 2.19
C LEU A 67 -0.66 3.09 1.87
N ARG A 68 0.51 3.59 1.50
CA ARG A 68 0.68 4.96 1.00
C ARG A 68 1.08 4.88 -0.46
N CYS A 69 0.31 5.52 -1.34
CA CYS A 69 0.70 5.75 -2.72
C CYS A 69 1.19 7.19 -2.86
N CYS A 70 2.48 7.35 -3.15
CA CYS A 70 3.06 8.60 -3.60
C CYS A 70 3.07 8.59 -5.13
N SER A 71 1.95 9.01 -5.73
CA SER A 71 1.89 9.28 -7.17
C SER A 71 1.62 10.76 -7.38
N PHE A 72 2.37 11.37 -8.31
CA PHE A 72 2.17 12.76 -8.74
C PHE A 72 0.93 12.91 -9.66
N ALA A 73 0.30 11.79 -10.04
CA ALA A 73 -0.93 11.80 -10.80
C ALA A 73 -2.14 11.94 -9.85
N GLN A 74 -2.95 12.97 -10.08
CA GLN A 74 -4.32 13.09 -9.57
C GLN A 74 -5.11 11.83 -9.95
N CYS A 75 -5.17 10.86 -9.06
CA CYS A 75 -6.01 9.69 -9.21
C CYS A 75 -7.21 9.89 -8.29
N THR A 76 -8.34 10.26 -8.90
CA THR A 76 -9.64 10.30 -8.26
C THR A 76 -9.89 8.97 -7.55
N PHE A 77 -10.02 9.04 -6.23
CA PHE A 77 -10.46 7.94 -5.38
C PHE A 77 -11.89 7.59 -5.81
N ARG A 78 -12.03 6.60 -6.69
CA ARG A 78 -13.32 5.95 -6.93
C ARG A 78 -13.53 4.98 -5.77
N ASP A 79 -14.43 5.35 -4.88
CA ASP A 79 -15.08 4.45 -3.92
C ASP A 79 -15.91 3.40 -4.69
N ASP A 80 -15.25 2.43 -5.32
CA ASP A 80 -15.94 1.24 -5.82
C ASP A 80 -16.02 0.22 -4.67
N PRO A 81 -17.23 -0.18 -4.22
CA PRO A 81 -17.38 -1.15 -3.15
C PRO A 81 -16.83 -2.51 -3.60
N ILE A 82 -15.83 -3.01 -2.87
CA ILE A 82 -15.28 -4.37 -3.03
C ILE A 82 -16.42 -5.36 -2.75
N SER A 83 -17.09 -5.80 -3.82
CA SER A 83 -18.02 -6.92 -3.79
C SER A 83 -17.21 -8.21 -3.70
N MET A 84 -17.11 -8.74 -2.48
CA MET A 84 -16.62 -10.08 -2.18
C MET A 84 -17.54 -11.11 -2.89
N ARG A 85 -17.03 -11.78 -3.91
CA ARG A 85 -17.54 -13.06 -4.42
C ARG A 85 -16.40 -14.04 -4.51
#